data_AF-L0D7J1-F1
#
_entry.id   AF-L0D7J1-F1
#
_cell.length_a   1.000
_cell.length_b   1.000
_cell.length_c   1.000
_cell.angle_alpha   90.00
_cell.angle_beta   90.00
_cell.angle_gamma   90.00
#
_symmetry.space_group_name_H-M   'P 1'
#
loop_
_entity.id
_entity.type
_entity.pdbx_description
1 polymer ?
#
loop_
_entity_poly.entity_id
_entity_poly.type
_entity_poly.pdbx_seq_one_letter_code
_entity_poly.pdbx_strand_id
1 'polypeptide(L)'
;MIVRNEEANLPACLASAADLFDEIVIVDTGSTDRTVEIARSFGARVFDFPWVDDFAAARNAALARATGDYAFWLDADDRIEPPHRERLRVLFDGLRSKDSAFVIRCACDADPSGGGATVVDHVRLFPVREDVRWTYRVHEQILPALRKAGITVDWTDAVVRHVGYNDPDLRQKKLRRDAAILELELAECPDDPFVLFNLGQIALESGDPLPAVGYFQRSLAGSAPGDSIICKLHALLARAYQQAGDLDSALAACDAGLAAIPDDVELLFRKGVAHRLRGEPDRAGPCWHRILTLRRPERFASVDEGIFGHVTRRNLAMLSEEQGDRAAAALHWSAVLAERPDDEGARQALGRLGQPMVGSGERPS
;
A
#
# COMPACT_ATOMS: atom_id res chain seq x y z
N MET A 1 -6.89 17.75 -10.57
CA MET A 1 -7.48 16.39 -10.60
C MET A 1 -7.56 15.91 -12.03
N ILE A 2 -7.45 14.61 -12.27
CA ILE A 2 -7.73 13.97 -13.56
C ILE A 2 -8.96 13.08 -13.40
N VAL A 3 -9.84 13.01 -14.41
CA VAL A 3 -11.09 12.22 -14.34
C VAL A 3 -11.36 11.45 -15.63
N ARG A 4 -12.10 10.35 -15.50
CA ARG A 4 -12.72 9.62 -16.59
C ARG A 4 -13.88 8.76 -16.09
N ASN A 5 -15.10 9.04 -16.53
CA ASN A 5 -16.30 8.27 -16.18
C ASN A 5 -16.53 8.10 -14.66
N GLU A 6 -16.51 9.22 -13.93
CA GLU A 6 -16.64 9.28 -12.48
C GLU A 6 -17.97 9.93 -12.04
N GLU A 7 -19.04 9.83 -12.83
CA GLU A 7 -20.32 10.45 -12.48
C GLU A 7 -20.89 9.99 -11.13
N ALA A 8 -20.52 8.78 -10.68
CA ALA A 8 -20.94 8.21 -9.41
C ALA A 8 -20.17 8.78 -8.20
N ASN A 9 -18.87 9.06 -8.36
CA ASN A 9 -17.99 9.44 -7.25
C ASN A 9 -17.75 10.95 -7.18
N LEU A 10 -17.63 11.60 -8.34
CA LEU A 10 -17.23 12.99 -8.45
C LEU A 10 -18.12 13.97 -7.65
N PRO A 11 -19.47 13.84 -7.61
CA PRO A 11 -20.30 14.75 -6.82
C PRO A 11 -19.93 14.75 -5.33
N ALA A 12 -19.70 13.57 -4.75
CA ALA A 12 -19.39 13.44 -3.33
C ALA A 12 -17.95 13.88 -3.01
N CYS A 13 -17.00 13.66 -3.93
CA CYS A 13 -15.64 14.21 -3.82
C CYS A 13 -15.67 15.73 -3.76
N LEU A 14 -16.26 16.37 -4.78
CA LEU A 14 -16.28 17.83 -4.89
C LEU A 14 -17.09 18.48 -3.77
N ALA A 15 -18.20 17.87 -3.34
CA ALA A 15 -18.95 18.34 -2.18
C ALA A 15 -18.14 18.28 -0.88
N SER A 16 -17.32 17.24 -0.67
CA SER A 16 -16.46 17.14 0.52
C SER A 16 -15.34 18.19 0.53
N ALA A 17 -14.92 18.63 -0.66
CA ALA A 17 -13.87 19.63 -0.88
C ALA A 17 -14.41 21.08 -0.99
N ALA A 18 -15.73 21.28 -0.94
CA ALA A 18 -16.35 22.58 -1.13
C ALA A 18 -15.77 23.63 -0.15
N ASP A 19 -15.57 24.85 -0.64
CA ASP A 19 -15.06 26.01 0.12
C ASP A 19 -13.67 25.82 0.78
N LEU A 20 -12.90 24.80 0.37
CA LEU A 20 -11.51 24.61 0.83
C LEU A 20 -10.47 25.16 -0.13
N PHE A 21 -10.80 25.33 -1.40
CA PHE A 21 -9.87 25.67 -2.47
C PHE A 21 -10.35 26.89 -3.22
N ASP A 22 -9.43 27.79 -3.58
CA ASP A 22 -9.73 29.00 -4.36
C ASP A 22 -10.13 28.68 -5.81
N GLU A 23 -9.62 27.57 -6.35
CA GLU A 23 -9.96 27.09 -7.68
C GLU A 23 -9.97 25.56 -7.76
N ILE A 24 -10.72 25.03 -8.73
CA ILE A 24 -10.78 23.60 -9.02
C ILE A 24 -10.40 23.40 -10.49
N VAL A 25 -9.29 22.71 -10.72
CA VAL A 25 -8.77 22.37 -12.06
C VAL A 25 -8.92 20.88 -12.31
N ILE A 26 -9.65 20.55 -13.37
CA ILE A 26 -9.92 19.17 -13.78
C ILE A 26 -9.47 18.98 -15.22
N VAL A 27 -8.73 17.90 -15.46
CA VAL A 27 -8.46 17.38 -16.79
C VAL A 27 -9.31 16.14 -17.02
N ASP A 28 -10.14 16.16 -18.06
CA ASP A 28 -10.93 15.02 -18.49
C ASP A 28 -10.16 14.22 -19.56
N THR A 29 -10.07 12.91 -19.34
CA THR A 29 -9.31 12.01 -20.24
C THR A 29 -10.19 11.20 -21.20
N GLY A 30 -11.39 11.72 -21.50
CA GLY A 30 -12.35 11.12 -22.42
C GLY A 30 -13.51 10.44 -21.68
N SER A 31 -14.19 11.18 -20.81
CA SER A 31 -15.46 10.73 -20.22
C SER A 31 -16.57 10.67 -21.28
N THR A 32 -17.44 9.68 -21.14
CA THR A 32 -18.64 9.45 -21.98
C THR A 32 -19.94 9.57 -21.19
N ASP A 33 -19.85 9.74 -19.87
CA ASP A 33 -20.97 9.95 -18.96
C ASP A 33 -21.11 11.45 -18.59
N ARG A 34 -21.84 11.76 -17.52
CA ARG A 34 -22.06 13.16 -17.08
C ARG A 34 -20.91 13.74 -16.26
N THR A 35 -19.74 13.10 -16.19
CA THR A 35 -18.60 13.57 -15.37
C THR A 35 -18.24 15.03 -15.64
N VAL A 36 -18.14 15.43 -16.91
CA VAL A 36 -17.77 16.81 -17.30
C VAL A 36 -18.86 17.82 -16.93
N GLU A 37 -20.13 17.45 -17.08
CA GLU A 37 -21.26 18.29 -16.68
C GLU A 37 -21.25 18.53 -15.16
N ILE A 38 -21.09 17.45 -14.39
CA ILE A 38 -21.00 17.50 -12.92
C ILE A 38 -19.80 18.36 -12.49
N ALA A 39 -18.62 18.14 -13.06
CA ALA A 39 -17.44 18.93 -12.74
C ALA A 39 -17.71 20.45 -12.89
N ARG A 40 -18.30 20.85 -14.02
CA ARG A 40 -18.65 22.25 -14.30
C ARG A 40 -19.72 22.79 -13.34
N SER A 41 -20.69 21.98 -12.91
CA SER A 41 -21.73 22.43 -11.97
C SER A 41 -21.17 22.78 -10.58
N PHE A 42 -20.00 22.24 -10.22
CA PHE A 42 -19.26 22.60 -9.01
C PHE A 42 -18.28 23.77 -9.20
N GLY A 43 -18.33 24.46 -10.35
CA GLY A 43 -17.44 25.59 -10.65
C GLY A 43 -16.04 25.20 -11.10
N ALA A 44 -15.80 23.93 -11.43
CA ALA A 44 -14.49 23.49 -11.90
C ALA A 44 -14.17 23.99 -13.31
N ARG A 45 -12.91 24.39 -13.50
CA ARG A 45 -12.31 24.62 -14.81
C ARG A 45 -11.91 23.28 -15.41
N VAL A 46 -12.71 22.80 -16.36
CA VAL A 46 -12.53 21.49 -17.01
C VAL A 46 -11.83 21.66 -18.36
N PHE A 47 -10.79 20.86 -18.58
CA PHE A 47 -10.00 20.84 -19.80
C PHE A 47 -9.90 19.43 -20.38
N ASP A 48 -10.02 19.30 -21.68
CA ASP A 48 -9.87 18.02 -22.37
C ASP A 48 -8.39 17.65 -22.55
N PHE A 49 -8.06 16.38 -22.33
CA PHE A 49 -6.75 15.80 -22.61
C PHE A 49 -6.92 14.38 -23.18
N PRO A 50 -6.47 14.10 -24.42
CA PRO A 50 -6.55 12.76 -24.96
C PRO A 50 -5.79 11.76 -24.08
N TRP A 51 -6.39 10.61 -23.76
CA TRP A 51 -5.69 9.54 -23.06
C TRP A 51 -4.54 9.00 -23.94
N VAL A 52 -3.31 9.05 -23.42
CA VAL A 52 -2.07 8.67 -24.12
C VAL A 52 -1.28 7.59 -23.37
N ASP A 53 -1.97 6.79 -22.55
CA ASP A 53 -1.35 5.76 -21.71
C ASP A 53 -0.28 6.34 -20.75
N ASP A 54 -0.52 7.56 -20.27
CA ASP A 54 0.35 8.30 -19.36
C ASP A 54 -0.49 9.17 -18.40
N PHE A 55 -0.60 8.73 -17.16
CA PHE A 55 -1.27 9.47 -16.11
C PHE A 55 -0.48 10.71 -15.66
N ALA A 56 0.87 10.66 -15.64
CA ALA A 56 1.70 11.81 -15.28
C ALA A 56 1.49 12.94 -16.29
N ALA A 57 1.39 12.62 -17.59
CA ALA A 57 1.10 13.60 -18.62
C ALA A 57 -0.24 14.30 -18.36
N ALA A 58 -1.30 13.55 -18.00
CA ALA A 58 -2.59 14.13 -17.64
C ALA A 58 -2.52 14.97 -16.35
N ARG A 59 -1.83 14.50 -15.29
CA ARG A 59 -1.63 15.27 -14.04
C ARG A 59 -0.81 16.54 -14.27
N ASN A 60 0.23 16.47 -15.10
CA ASN A 60 1.04 17.63 -15.49
C ASN A 60 0.25 18.61 -16.36
N ALA A 61 -0.63 18.13 -17.24
CA ALA A 61 -1.54 18.99 -18.00
C ALA A 61 -2.51 19.73 -17.07
N ALA A 62 -3.02 19.08 -16.02
CA ALA A 62 -3.84 19.75 -15.00
C ALA A 62 -3.03 20.77 -14.20
N LEU A 63 -1.83 20.40 -13.74
CA LEU A 63 -0.94 21.28 -12.98
C LEU A 63 -0.55 22.53 -13.77
N ALA A 64 -0.35 22.42 -15.09
CA ALA A 64 -0.04 23.55 -15.96
C ALA A 64 -1.19 24.57 -16.11
N ARG A 65 -2.43 24.22 -15.71
CA ARG A 65 -3.58 25.14 -15.72
C ARG A 65 -3.85 25.77 -14.35
N ALA A 66 -3.18 25.28 -13.30
CA ALA A 66 -3.28 25.84 -11.96
C ALA A 66 -2.62 27.23 -11.92
N THR A 67 -3.29 28.16 -11.28
CA THR A 67 -2.88 29.55 -11.11
C THR A 67 -2.55 29.89 -9.66
N GLY A 68 -2.98 29.06 -8.71
CA GLY A 68 -2.64 29.18 -7.30
C GLY A 68 -1.16 28.94 -6.98
N ASP A 69 -0.80 29.30 -5.74
CA ASP A 69 0.56 29.15 -5.21
C ASP A 69 0.92 27.70 -4.88
N TYR A 70 -0.10 26.90 -4.55
CA TYR A 70 -0.01 25.52 -4.13
C TYR A 70 -1.03 24.67 -4.89
N ALA A 71 -0.64 23.45 -5.23
CA ALA A 71 -1.52 22.43 -5.78
C ALA A 71 -1.87 21.44 -4.68
N PHE A 72 -3.17 21.19 -4.52
CA PHE A 72 -3.70 20.04 -3.80
C PHE A 72 -4.35 19.08 -4.80
N TRP A 73 -4.10 17.78 -4.70
CA TRP A 73 -4.76 16.82 -5.59
C TRP A 73 -5.62 15.79 -4.85
N LEU A 74 -6.75 15.47 -5.50
CA LEU A 74 -7.73 14.46 -5.13
C LEU A 74 -7.99 13.59 -6.35
N ASP A 75 -8.20 12.29 -6.11
CA ASP A 75 -8.87 11.39 -7.06
C ASP A 75 -10.40 11.48 -6.84
N ALA A 76 -11.20 11.10 -7.84
CA ALA A 76 -12.66 11.33 -7.79
C ALA A 76 -13.38 10.50 -6.71
N ASP A 77 -12.76 9.44 -6.22
CA ASP A 77 -13.19 8.57 -5.13
C ASP A 77 -12.64 8.97 -3.75
N ASP A 78 -11.90 10.08 -3.67
CA ASP A 78 -11.46 10.65 -2.41
C ASP A 78 -12.55 11.49 -1.71
N ARG A 79 -12.52 11.52 -0.36
CA ARG A 79 -13.44 12.30 0.49
C ARG A 79 -12.66 12.97 1.62
N ILE A 80 -12.96 14.23 1.89
CA ILE A 80 -12.41 14.97 3.02
C ILE A 80 -13.49 15.11 4.10
N GLU A 81 -13.38 14.29 5.15
CA GLU A 81 -14.35 14.31 6.26
C GLU A 81 -14.21 15.60 7.11
N PRO A 82 -15.28 16.08 7.76
CA PRO A 82 -15.31 17.40 8.42
C PRO A 82 -14.14 17.70 9.38
N PRO A 83 -13.69 16.76 10.23
CA PRO A 83 -12.54 17.02 11.11
C PRO A 83 -11.22 17.26 10.36
N HIS A 84 -11.07 16.70 9.17
CA HIS A 84 -9.88 16.88 8.34
C HIS A 84 -9.98 18.11 7.44
N ARG A 85 -11.20 18.56 7.10
CA ARG A 85 -11.42 19.86 6.45
C ARG A 85 -10.86 21.00 7.30
N GLU A 86 -11.15 21.00 8.60
CA GLU A 86 -10.66 22.04 9.52
C GLU A 86 -9.12 22.02 9.65
N ARG A 87 -8.52 20.83 9.77
CA ARG A 87 -7.05 20.68 9.79
C ARG A 87 -6.40 21.22 8.52
N LEU A 88 -7.00 20.95 7.37
CA LEU A 88 -6.51 21.46 6.09
C LEU A 88 -6.65 22.98 6.01
N ARG A 89 -7.74 23.58 6.50
CA ARG A 89 -7.87 25.05 6.58
C ARG A 89 -6.75 25.67 7.41
N VAL A 90 -6.50 25.13 8.61
CA VAL A 90 -5.41 25.59 9.48
C VAL A 90 -4.05 25.45 8.80
N LEU A 91 -3.82 24.34 8.09
CA LEU A 91 -2.60 24.13 7.32
C LEU A 91 -2.44 25.18 6.21
N PHE A 92 -3.49 25.41 5.42
CA PHE A 92 -3.48 26.37 4.31
C PHE A 92 -3.26 27.80 4.81
N ASP A 93 -3.96 28.19 5.88
CA ASP A 93 -3.79 29.48 6.56
C ASP A 93 -2.38 29.67 7.15
N GLY A 94 -1.63 28.57 7.31
CA GLY A 94 -0.25 28.54 7.81
C GLY A 94 0.82 28.58 6.72
N LEU A 95 0.48 28.44 5.44
CA LEU A 95 1.46 28.47 4.35
C LEU A 95 2.05 29.87 4.21
N ARG A 96 3.38 30.00 4.24
CA ARG A 96 4.10 31.30 4.20
C ARG A 96 5.15 31.38 3.11
N SER A 97 5.88 30.30 2.84
CA SER A 97 6.89 30.20 1.79
C SER A 97 6.64 28.97 0.92
N LYS A 98 7.10 29.02 -0.34
CA LYS A 98 6.90 27.96 -1.35
C LYS A 98 8.00 26.88 -1.29
N ASP A 99 8.44 26.57 -0.08
CA ASP A 99 9.62 25.72 0.16
C ASP A 99 9.26 24.40 0.83
N SER A 100 7.98 24.19 1.14
CA SER A 100 7.46 22.99 1.81
C SER A 100 6.33 22.35 1.01
N ALA A 101 6.32 21.02 0.99
CA ALA A 101 5.26 20.15 0.52
C ALA A 101 4.81 19.23 1.67
N PHE A 102 3.61 18.67 1.57
CA PHE A 102 2.99 17.97 2.68
C PHE A 102 2.44 16.60 2.29
N VAL A 103 2.82 15.61 3.09
CA VAL A 103 2.25 14.27 3.10
C VAL A 103 0.93 14.30 3.84
N ILE A 104 -0.10 13.78 3.18
CA ILE A 104 -1.45 13.65 3.73
C ILE A 104 -1.83 12.18 3.64
N ARG A 105 -2.35 11.69 4.75
CA ARG A 105 -2.73 10.29 4.91
C ARG A 105 -3.95 9.98 4.05
N CYS A 106 -3.92 8.88 3.32
CA CYS A 106 -5.07 8.37 2.58
C CYS A 106 -5.59 7.11 3.27
N ALA A 107 -6.79 7.14 3.86
CA ALA A 107 -7.40 5.98 4.50
C ALA A 107 -8.36 5.30 3.52
N CYS A 108 -8.00 4.11 3.05
CA CYS A 108 -8.86 3.27 2.22
C CYS A 108 -9.87 2.53 3.10
N ASP A 109 -11.13 2.51 2.66
CA ASP A 109 -12.17 1.74 3.34
C ASP A 109 -11.79 0.24 3.39
N ALA A 110 -12.15 -0.43 4.51
CA ALA A 110 -11.83 -1.83 4.72
C ALA A 110 -12.53 -2.73 3.67
N ASP A 111 -11.86 -3.81 3.28
CA ASP A 111 -12.41 -4.78 2.34
C ASP A 111 -13.58 -5.53 2.99
N PRO A 112 -14.77 -5.59 2.35
CA PRO A 112 -15.89 -6.42 2.81
C PRO A 112 -15.53 -7.90 3.06
N SER A 113 -14.46 -8.40 2.42
CA SER A 113 -13.94 -9.77 2.59
C SER A 113 -12.93 -9.94 3.73
N GLY A 114 -12.70 -8.90 4.55
CA GLY A 114 -11.94 -8.99 5.80
C GLY A 114 -10.52 -8.45 5.76
N GLY A 115 -10.10 -7.84 4.65
CA GLY A 115 -8.88 -7.03 4.59
C GLY A 115 -8.99 -5.76 5.43
N GLY A 116 -7.98 -5.48 6.26
CA GLY A 116 -7.95 -4.27 7.10
C GLY A 116 -7.98 -2.98 6.28
N ALA A 117 -8.45 -1.89 6.89
CA ALA A 117 -8.32 -0.55 6.32
C ALA A 117 -6.85 -0.29 5.97
N THR A 118 -6.57 0.00 4.71
CA THR A 118 -5.22 0.26 4.23
C THR A 118 -4.99 1.75 4.23
N VAL A 119 -3.85 2.20 4.74
CA VAL A 119 -3.47 3.60 4.69
C VAL A 119 -2.36 3.77 3.66
N VAL A 120 -2.44 4.78 2.80
CA VAL A 120 -1.36 5.12 1.86
C VAL A 120 -1.01 6.59 2.03
N ASP A 121 0.27 6.92 2.14
CA ASP A 121 0.72 8.28 2.34
C ASP A 121 1.15 8.89 1.01
N HIS A 122 0.48 9.98 0.60
CA HIS A 122 0.78 10.69 -0.62
C HIS A 122 1.22 12.12 -0.32
N VAL A 123 2.21 12.62 -1.06
CA VAL A 123 2.45 14.06 -1.13
C VAL A 123 1.27 14.67 -1.89
N ARG A 124 0.33 15.27 -1.16
CA ARG A 124 -0.92 15.80 -1.73
C ARG A 124 -0.93 17.30 -1.91
N LEU A 125 -0.13 18.02 -1.13
CA LEU A 125 -0.01 19.47 -1.19
C LEU A 125 1.43 19.86 -1.50
N PHE A 126 1.66 20.62 -2.57
CA PHE A 126 2.99 21.07 -2.96
C PHE A 126 2.96 22.39 -3.74
N PRO A 127 4.06 23.16 -3.76
CA PRO A 127 4.11 24.43 -4.49
C PRO A 127 3.93 24.25 -6.00
N VAL A 128 3.16 25.12 -6.64
CA VAL A 128 3.07 25.17 -8.11
C VAL A 128 4.32 25.84 -8.67
N ARG A 129 5.18 25.05 -9.32
CA ARG A 129 6.43 25.51 -9.94
C ARG A 129 6.67 24.79 -11.25
N GLU A 130 7.47 25.39 -12.14
CA GLU A 130 7.77 24.78 -13.45
C GLU A 130 8.64 23.51 -13.35
N ASP A 131 9.57 23.49 -12.38
CA ASP A 131 10.51 22.40 -12.12
C ASP A 131 9.94 21.25 -11.28
N VAL A 132 8.68 21.35 -10.85
CA VAL A 132 7.96 20.33 -10.08
C VAL A 132 6.92 19.64 -10.98
N ARG A 133 7.24 18.45 -11.48
CA ARG A 133 6.40 17.68 -12.41
C ARG A 133 6.30 16.22 -12.00
N TRP A 134 5.15 15.62 -12.27
CA TRP A 134 4.92 14.19 -12.13
C TRP A 134 5.78 13.42 -13.14
N THR A 135 6.27 12.26 -12.71
CA THR A 135 7.09 11.32 -13.50
C THR A 135 6.52 9.92 -13.40
N TYR A 136 6.88 9.04 -14.33
CA TYR A 136 6.30 7.70 -14.57
C TYR A 136 4.87 7.76 -15.12
N ARG A 137 4.57 6.92 -16.10
CA ARG A 137 3.27 6.91 -16.79
C ARG A 137 2.17 6.31 -15.94
N VAL A 138 2.52 5.41 -15.02
CA VAL A 138 1.64 4.87 -13.98
C VAL A 138 2.40 4.79 -12.66
N HIS A 139 1.68 4.76 -11.53
CA HIS A 139 2.28 4.93 -10.19
C HIS A 139 3.07 6.23 -10.05
N GLU A 140 2.54 7.31 -10.60
CA GLU A 140 3.29 8.54 -10.84
C GLU A 140 3.89 9.13 -9.57
N GLN A 141 5.10 9.68 -9.70
CA GLN A 141 5.87 10.21 -8.58
C GLN A 141 6.12 11.71 -8.74
N ILE A 142 5.85 12.47 -7.68
CA ILE A 142 6.17 13.90 -7.57
C ILE A 142 7.41 14.16 -6.69
N LEU A 143 7.70 13.23 -5.76
CA LEU A 143 8.76 13.38 -4.76
C LEU A 143 10.17 13.60 -5.37
N PRO A 144 10.58 12.93 -6.46
CA PRO A 144 11.88 13.19 -7.09
C PRO A 144 12.03 14.65 -7.54
N ALA A 145 10.98 15.24 -8.11
CA ALA A 145 10.98 16.62 -8.56
C ALA A 145 11.08 17.61 -7.37
N LEU A 146 10.33 17.34 -6.29
CA LEU A 146 10.40 18.14 -5.05
C LEU A 146 11.79 18.13 -4.43
N ARG A 147 12.43 16.95 -4.34
CA ARG A 147 13.80 16.80 -3.82
C ARG A 147 14.81 17.59 -4.65
N LYS A 148 14.71 17.49 -5.99
CA LYS A 148 15.58 18.23 -6.92
C LYS A 148 15.41 19.74 -6.79
N ALA A 149 14.19 20.21 -6.53
CA ALA A 149 13.88 21.62 -6.30
C ALA A 149 14.26 22.12 -4.88
N GLY A 150 14.76 21.23 -4.00
CA GLY A 150 15.12 21.59 -2.63
C GLY A 150 13.92 21.82 -1.70
N ILE A 151 12.74 21.30 -2.05
CA ILE A 151 11.50 21.47 -1.28
C ILE A 151 11.47 20.45 -0.14
N THR A 152 11.22 20.92 1.09
CA THR A 152 11.06 20.04 2.25
C THR A 152 9.72 19.33 2.20
N VAL A 153 9.66 18.10 2.73
CA VAL A 153 8.43 17.32 2.76
C VAL A 153 8.07 17.04 4.21
N ASP A 154 6.98 17.65 4.66
CA ASP A 154 6.49 17.59 6.03
C ASP A 154 5.24 16.72 6.14
N TRP A 155 4.97 16.24 7.36
CA TRP A 155 3.85 15.35 7.64
C TRP A 155 2.71 16.09 8.30
N THR A 156 1.48 15.68 7.98
CA THR A 156 0.26 16.26 8.56
C THR A 156 -0.56 15.19 9.28
N ASP A 157 -1.45 15.62 10.16
CA ASP A 157 -2.48 14.77 10.78
C ASP A 157 -3.81 14.78 10.00
N ALA A 158 -3.83 15.44 8.83
CA ALA A 158 -4.96 15.42 7.91
C ALA A 158 -5.08 14.05 7.23
N VAL A 159 -6.32 13.62 7.00
CA VAL A 159 -6.65 12.35 6.36
C VAL A 159 -7.65 12.61 5.25
N VAL A 160 -7.41 11.99 4.10
CA VAL A 160 -8.33 11.86 2.98
C VAL A 160 -8.83 10.43 2.96
N ARG A 161 -10.13 10.20 2.97
CA ARG A 161 -10.70 8.85 2.87
C ARG A 161 -10.85 8.48 1.39
N HIS A 162 -10.43 7.28 1.01
CA HIS A 162 -10.54 6.78 -0.36
C HIS A 162 -11.59 5.67 -0.42
N VAL A 163 -12.67 5.94 -1.16
CA VAL A 163 -13.85 5.06 -1.27
C VAL A 163 -13.66 4.14 -2.47
N GLY A 164 -12.68 3.24 -2.36
CA GLY A 164 -12.39 2.28 -3.42
C GLY A 164 -13.44 1.17 -3.48
N TYR A 165 -13.93 0.86 -4.68
CA TYR A 165 -14.72 -0.34 -4.93
C TYR A 165 -13.78 -1.54 -5.14
N ASN A 166 -13.86 -2.53 -4.25
CA ASN A 166 -13.09 -3.78 -4.35
C ASN A 166 -13.80 -4.83 -5.21
N ASP A 167 -14.15 -4.47 -6.45
CA ASP A 167 -14.62 -5.46 -7.44
C ASP A 167 -13.39 -6.21 -8.01
N PRO A 168 -13.31 -7.54 -7.84
CA PRO A 168 -12.21 -8.35 -8.39
C PRO A 168 -12.00 -8.15 -9.90
N ASP A 169 -13.07 -7.98 -10.68
CA ASP A 169 -13.00 -7.81 -12.12
C ASP A 169 -12.42 -6.44 -12.49
N LEU A 170 -12.81 -5.38 -11.77
CA LEU A 170 -12.23 -4.05 -11.94
C LEU A 170 -10.75 -4.04 -11.54
N ARG A 171 -10.40 -4.72 -10.44
CA ARG A 171 -9.00 -4.87 -10.03
C ARG A 171 -8.17 -5.57 -11.10
N GLN A 172 -8.68 -6.65 -11.68
CA GLN A 172 -7.96 -7.37 -12.73
C GLN A 172 -7.79 -6.52 -14.00
N LYS A 173 -8.83 -5.76 -14.40
CA LYS A 173 -8.73 -4.81 -15.53
C LYS A 173 -7.69 -3.72 -15.26
N LYS A 174 -7.65 -3.18 -14.04
CA LYS A 174 -6.65 -2.19 -13.61
C LYS A 174 -5.24 -2.76 -13.69
N LEU A 175 -5.00 -3.95 -13.14
CA LEU A 175 -3.68 -4.61 -13.21
C LEU A 175 -3.22 -4.83 -14.65
N ARG A 176 -4.11 -5.28 -15.55
CA ARG A 176 -3.76 -5.46 -16.97
C ARG A 176 -3.40 -4.13 -17.66
N ARG A 177 -4.15 -3.06 -17.39
CA ARG A 177 -3.85 -1.72 -17.93
C ARG A 177 -2.50 -1.22 -17.42
N ASP A 178 -2.30 -1.30 -16.11
CA ASP A 178 -1.08 -0.79 -15.47
C ASP A 178 0.15 -1.58 -15.95
N ALA A 179 0.02 -2.90 -16.16
CA ALA A 179 1.06 -3.73 -16.77
C ALA A 179 1.42 -3.26 -18.18
N ALA A 180 0.43 -3.03 -19.05
CA ALA A 180 0.67 -2.57 -20.42
C ALA A 180 1.38 -1.21 -20.46
N ILE A 181 1.03 -0.29 -19.55
CA ILE A 181 1.70 1.01 -19.42
C ILE A 181 3.16 0.84 -18.97
N LEU A 182 3.41 0.00 -17.95
CA LEU A 182 4.75 -0.28 -17.46
C LEU A 182 5.62 -0.98 -18.52
N GLU A 183 5.05 -1.82 -19.37
CA GLU A 183 5.76 -2.45 -20.49
C GLU A 183 6.26 -1.42 -21.52
N LEU A 184 5.47 -0.36 -21.77
CA LEU A 184 5.91 0.76 -22.61
C LEU A 184 7.09 1.50 -21.97
N GLU A 185 7.03 1.77 -20.66
CA GLU A 185 8.15 2.41 -19.94
C GLU A 185 9.38 1.51 -19.89
N LEU A 186 9.20 0.20 -19.68
CA LEU A 186 10.29 -0.77 -19.69
C LEU A 186 10.98 -0.84 -21.06
N ALA A 187 10.24 -0.71 -22.16
CA ALA A 187 10.83 -0.69 -23.50
C ALA A 187 11.74 0.53 -23.73
N GLU A 188 11.45 1.66 -23.08
CA GLU A 188 12.22 2.90 -23.16
C GLU A 188 13.38 2.94 -22.16
N CYS A 189 13.14 2.45 -20.94
CA CYS A 189 14.07 2.43 -19.82
C CYS A 189 14.14 1.02 -19.20
N PRO A 190 14.84 0.05 -19.84
CA PRO A 190 14.78 -1.36 -19.45
C PRO A 190 15.24 -1.66 -18.02
N ASP A 191 16.15 -0.84 -17.48
CA ASP A 191 16.78 -1.07 -16.18
C ASP A 191 16.32 -0.05 -15.12
N ASP A 192 15.22 0.67 -15.36
CA ASP A 192 14.68 1.58 -14.35
C ASP A 192 14.19 0.80 -13.10
N PRO A 193 14.75 1.07 -11.91
CA PRO A 193 14.42 0.30 -10.72
C PRO A 193 12.95 0.39 -10.31
N PHE A 194 12.30 1.53 -10.52
CA PHE A 194 10.92 1.76 -10.10
C PHE A 194 9.93 1.05 -11.05
N VAL A 195 10.18 1.09 -12.36
CA VAL A 195 9.39 0.33 -13.35
C VAL A 195 9.49 -1.17 -13.07
N LEU A 196 10.71 -1.69 -12.88
CA LEU A 196 10.95 -3.09 -12.55
C LEU A 196 10.28 -3.50 -11.23
N PHE A 197 10.36 -2.65 -10.19
CA PHE A 197 9.68 -2.89 -8.92
C PHE A 197 8.17 -3.07 -9.12
N ASN A 198 7.51 -2.17 -9.87
CA ASN A 198 6.06 -2.25 -10.09
C ASN A 198 5.65 -3.45 -10.96
N LEU A 199 6.41 -3.78 -12.01
CA LEU A 199 6.18 -5.01 -12.79
C LEU A 199 6.31 -6.27 -11.95
N GLY A 200 7.30 -6.33 -11.06
CA GLY A 200 7.46 -7.44 -10.12
C GLY A 200 6.26 -7.58 -9.18
N GLN A 201 5.72 -6.46 -8.69
CA GLN A 201 4.51 -6.49 -7.85
C GLN A 201 3.30 -7.04 -8.63
N ILE A 202 3.08 -6.59 -9.87
CA ILE A 202 1.98 -7.09 -10.72
C ILE A 202 2.14 -8.60 -10.97
N ALA A 203 3.34 -9.08 -11.30
CA ALA A 203 3.59 -10.50 -11.50
C ALA A 203 3.30 -11.31 -10.23
N LEU A 204 3.73 -10.82 -9.06
CA LEU A 204 3.49 -11.46 -7.78
C LEU A 204 2.00 -11.49 -7.40
N GLU A 205 1.26 -10.42 -7.69
CA GLU A 205 -0.20 -10.36 -7.49
C GLU A 205 -0.97 -11.25 -8.45
N SER A 206 -0.45 -11.44 -9.66
CA SER A 206 -1.04 -12.32 -10.68
C SER A 206 -0.79 -13.81 -10.40
N GLY A 207 0.05 -14.14 -9.40
CA GLY A 207 0.36 -15.51 -9.01
C GLY A 207 1.55 -16.12 -9.75
N ASP A 208 2.37 -15.30 -10.42
CA ASP A 208 3.55 -15.73 -11.18
C ASP A 208 4.84 -15.33 -10.45
N PRO A 209 5.32 -16.14 -9.47
CA PRO A 209 6.44 -15.76 -8.62
C PRO A 209 7.79 -15.71 -9.35
N LEU A 210 7.99 -16.52 -10.40
CA LEU A 210 9.28 -16.60 -11.09
C LEU A 210 9.61 -15.32 -11.88
N PRO A 211 8.70 -14.78 -12.73
CA PRO A 211 8.91 -13.46 -13.34
C PRO A 211 9.10 -12.36 -12.29
N ALA A 212 8.34 -12.40 -11.19
CA ALA A 212 8.45 -11.41 -10.12
C ALA A 212 9.86 -11.38 -9.51
N VAL A 213 10.46 -12.53 -9.22
CA VAL A 213 11.85 -12.62 -8.74
C VAL A 213 12.81 -11.93 -9.70
N GLY A 214 12.71 -12.21 -11.01
CA GLY A 214 13.59 -11.62 -12.01
C GLY A 214 13.50 -10.09 -12.05
N TYR A 215 12.29 -9.54 -11.98
CA TYR A 215 12.08 -8.10 -11.91
C TYR A 215 12.63 -7.49 -10.62
N PHE A 216 12.35 -8.08 -9.46
CA PHE A 216 12.83 -7.55 -8.18
C PHE A 216 14.36 -7.63 -8.04
N GLN A 217 15.01 -8.67 -8.56
CA GLN A 217 16.47 -8.76 -8.56
C GLN A 217 17.10 -7.65 -9.41
N ARG A 218 16.57 -7.39 -10.61
CA ARG A 218 17.04 -6.31 -11.47
C ARG A 218 16.79 -4.94 -10.85
N SER A 219 15.60 -4.74 -10.27
CA SER A 219 15.25 -3.52 -9.54
C SER A 219 16.23 -3.27 -8.38
N LEU A 220 16.51 -4.29 -7.58
CA LEU A 220 17.47 -4.21 -6.47
C LEU A 220 18.89 -3.91 -6.94
N ALA A 221 19.34 -4.52 -8.04
CA ALA A 221 20.66 -4.28 -8.61
C ALA A 221 20.84 -2.84 -9.16
N GLY A 222 19.75 -2.24 -9.66
CA GLY A 222 19.75 -0.85 -10.14
C GLY A 222 19.47 0.21 -9.07
N SER A 223 19.11 -0.18 -7.85
CA SER A 223 18.77 0.76 -6.76
C SER A 223 20.01 1.32 -6.07
N ALA A 224 19.98 2.59 -5.68
CA ALA A 224 21.06 3.24 -4.95
C ALA A 224 20.96 2.96 -3.44
N PRO A 225 22.09 2.83 -2.71
CA PRO A 225 22.08 2.68 -1.26
C PRO A 225 21.31 3.82 -0.58
N GLY A 226 20.22 3.50 0.11
CA GLY A 226 19.33 4.47 0.76
C GLY A 226 18.01 4.72 0.03
N ASP A 227 17.80 4.14 -1.15
CA ASP A 227 16.50 4.15 -1.81
C ASP A 227 15.45 3.45 -0.93
N SER A 228 14.30 4.11 -0.75
CA SER A 228 13.23 3.64 0.12
C SER A 228 12.63 2.30 -0.30
N ILE A 229 12.82 1.91 -1.57
CA ILE A 229 12.30 0.65 -2.11
C ILE A 229 13.14 -0.57 -1.73
N ILE A 230 14.41 -0.41 -1.32
CA ILE A 230 15.34 -1.54 -1.10
C ILE A 230 14.81 -2.52 -0.05
N CYS A 231 14.33 -2.01 1.08
CA CYS A 231 13.83 -2.89 2.15
C CYS A 231 12.56 -3.61 1.72
N LYS A 232 11.69 -2.91 0.98
CA LYS A 232 10.49 -3.51 0.41
C LYS A 232 10.83 -4.59 -0.64
N LEU A 233 11.85 -4.36 -1.46
CA LEU A 233 12.35 -5.33 -2.45
C LEU A 233 12.81 -6.63 -1.78
N HIS A 234 13.55 -6.55 -0.67
CA HIS A 234 13.94 -7.75 0.08
C HIS A 234 12.73 -8.53 0.59
N ALA A 235 11.71 -7.84 1.11
CA ALA A 235 10.49 -8.49 1.60
C ALA A 235 9.68 -9.13 0.46
N LEU A 236 9.58 -8.45 -0.69
CA LEU A 236 8.91 -8.97 -1.88
C LEU A 236 9.66 -10.14 -2.52
N LEU A 237 10.99 -10.10 -2.57
CA LEU A 237 11.82 -11.23 -2.99
C LEU A 237 11.59 -12.44 -2.09
N ALA A 238 11.65 -12.25 -0.76
CA ALA A 238 11.39 -13.31 0.19
C ALA A 238 10.00 -13.94 -0.02
N ARG A 239 8.97 -13.12 -0.26
CA ARG A 239 7.62 -13.58 -0.59
C ARG A 239 7.58 -14.37 -1.90
N ALA A 240 8.21 -13.86 -2.95
CA ALA A 240 8.22 -14.50 -4.27
C ALA A 240 8.90 -15.86 -4.21
N TYR A 241 10.06 -15.95 -3.55
CA TYR A 241 10.76 -17.22 -3.32
C TYR A 241 9.93 -18.20 -2.48
N GLN A 242 9.24 -17.74 -1.43
CA GLN A 242 8.32 -18.58 -0.64
C GLN A 242 7.21 -19.17 -1.51
N GLN A 243 6.60 -18.37 -2.39
CA GLN A 243 5.56 -18.84 -3.31
C GLN A 243 6.11 -19.81 -4.36
N ALA A 244 7.37 -19.65 -4.77
CA ALA A 244 8.07 -20.58 -5.65
C ALA A 244 8.57 -21.86 -4.94
N GLY A 245 8.48 -21.92 -3.60
CA GLY A 245 9.00 -23.03 -2.79
C GLY A 245 10.51 -23.00 -2.53
N ASP A 246 11.22 -21.95 -2.96
CA ASP A 246 12.65 -21.77 -2.70
C ASP A 246 12.88 -21.10 -1.34
N LEU A 247 12.84 -21.92 -0.28
CA LEU A 247 12.95 -21.43 1.09
C LEU A 247 14.36 -20.94 1.45
N ASP A 248 15.40 -21.43 0.76
CA ASP A 248 16.78 -20.99 0.99
C ASP A 248 16.98 -19.56 0.48
N SER A 249 16.56 -19.26 -0.75
CA SER A 249 16.61 -17.91 -1.31
C SER A 249 15.70 -16.95 -0.56
N ALA A 250 14.55 -17.43 -0.06
CA ALA A 250 13.66 -16.61 0.77
C ALA A 250 14.34 -16.16 2.08
N LEU A 251 15.04 -17.07 2.76
CA LEU A 251 15.79 -16.75 3.98
C LEU A 251 16.97 -15.83 3.68
N ALA A 252 17.71 -16.06 2.60
CA ALA A 252 18.80 -15.18 2.19
C ALA A 252 18.31 -13.75 1.90
N ALA A 253 17.16 -13.60 1.23
CA ALA A 253 16.55 -12.29 0.99
C ALA A 253 16.14 -11.61 2.31
N CYS A 254 15.60 -12.36 3.27
CA CYS A 254 15.28 -11.85 4.61
C CYS A 254 16.55 -11.37 5.33
N ASP A 255 17.60 -12.19 5.36
CA ASP A 255 18.86 -11.88 6.05
C ASP A 255 19.55 -10.65 5.46
N ALA A 256 19.54 -10.49 4.13
CA ALA A 256 20.09 -9.31 3.47
C ALA A 256 19.34 -8.03 3.87
N GLY A 257 18.00 -8.05 3.89
CA GLY A 257 17.22 -6.90 4.32
C GLY A 257 17.38 -6.59 5.81
N LEU A 258 17.40 -7.63 6.67
CA LEU A 258 17.59 -7.47 8.12
C LEU A 258 19.00 -7.00 8.50
N ALA A 259 20.01 -7.27 7.67
CA ALA A 259 21.34 -6.70 7.87
C ALA A 259 21.33 -5.16 7.75
N ALA A 260 20.47 -4.61 6.89
CA ALA A 260 20.29 -3.17 6.74
C ALA A 260 19.32 -2.59 7.79
N ILE A 261 18.21 -3.28 8.07
CA ILE A 261 17.19 -2.88 9.05
C ILE A 261 16.85 -4.06 9.96
N PRO A 262 17.55 -4.24 11.10
CA PRO A 262 17.43 -5.42 11.96
C PRO A 262 16.04 -5.71 12.53
N ASP A 263 15.23 -4.68 12.72
CA ASP A 263 13.89 -4.77 13.31
C ASP A 263 12.77 -4.54 12.27
N ASP A 264 13.05 -4.76 10.98
CA ASP A 264 12.01 -4.74 9.95
C ASP A 264 11.02 -5.89 10.19
N VAL A 265 9.79 -5.53 10.55
CA VAL A 265 8.78 -6.51 10.97
C VAL A 265 8.28 -7.37 9.83
N GLU A 266 8.26 -6.86 8.59
CA GLU A 266 7.81 -7.64 7.44
C GLU A 266 8.84 -8.73 7.11
N LEU A 267 10.13 -8.38 7.14
CA LEU A 267 11.22 -9.33 6.95
C LEU A 267 11.30 -10.36 8.08
N LEU A 268 11.18 -9.94 9.35
CA LEU A 268 11.10 -10.86 10.49
C LEU A 268 9.92 -11.83 10.34
N PHE A 269 8.76 -11.32 9.94
CA PHE A 269 7.57 -12.13 9.75
C PHE A 269 7.78 -13.19 8.68
N ARG A 270 8.30 -12.78 7.51
CA ARG A 270 8.59 -13.68 6.38
C ARG A 270 9.67 -14.70 6.73
N LYS A 271 10.71 -14.30 7.45
CA LYS A 271 11.76 -15.21 7.93
C LYS A 271 11.18 -16.30 8.84
N GLY A 272 10.29 -15.92 9.76
CA GLY A 272 9.57 -16.87 10.60
C GLY A 272 8.74 -17.87 9.78
N VAL A 273 8.02 -17.39 8.76
CA VAL A 273 7.24 -18.26 7.85
C VAL A 273 8.16 -19.23 7.10
N ALA A 274 9.29 -18.76 6.57
CA ALA A 274 10.23 -19.62 5.85
C ALA A 274 10.83 -20.71 6.77
N HIS A 275 11.22 -20.37 7.99
CA HIS A 275 11.70 -21.36 8.97
C HIS A 275 10.63 -22.39 9.35
N ARG A 276 9.37 -21.96 9.58
CA ARG A 276 8.28 -22.91 9.87
C ARG A 276 8.06 -23.88 8.71
N LEU A 277 8.04 -23.38 7.46
CA LEU A 277 7.86 -24.21 6.27
C LEU A 277 9.02 -25.21 6.05
N ARG A 278 10.23 -24.90 6.55
CA ARG A 278 11.37 -25.83 6.58
C ARG A 278 11.31 -26.86 7.71
N GLY A 279 10.34 -26.76 8.63
CA GLY A 279 10.33 -27.56 9.85
C GLY A 279 11.39 -27.15 10.88
N GLU A 280 11.72 -25.86 10.94
CA GLU A 280 12.70 -25.29 11.88
C GLU A 280 12.00 -24.41 12.94
N PRO A 281 11.19 -25.00 13.84
CA PRO A 281 10.34 -24.23 14.74
C PRO A 281 11.15 -23.40 15.75
N ASP A 282 12.32 -23.89 16.17
CA ASP A 282 13.24 -23.19 17.07
C ASP A 282 13.80 -21.89 16.48
N ARG A 283 13.76 -21.74 15.15
CA ARG A 283 14.17 -20.53 14.44
C ARG A 283 12.97 -19.66 14.04
N ALA A 284 11.83 -20.28 13.77
CA ALA A 284 10.59 -19.58 13.43
C ALA A 284 10.05 -18.75 14.60
N GLY A 285 9.91 -19.38 15.77
CA GLY A 285 9.32 -18.76 16.96
C GLY A 285 9.99 -17.44 17.37
N PRO A 286 11.33 -17.38 17.52
CA PRO A 286 12.02 -16.14 17.92
C PRO A 286 11.79 -14.95 16.99
N CYS A 287 11.64 -15.19 15.67
CA CYS A 287 11.36 -14.12 14.71
C CYS A 287 10.02 -13.43 15.01
N TRP A 288 8.97 -14.22 15.27
CA TRP A 288 7.64 -13.71 15.59
C TRP A 288 7.53 -13.13 16.99
N HIS A 289 8.21 -13.72 17.98
CA HIS A 289 8.28 -13.13 19.32
C HIS A 289 8.93 -11.75 19.29
N ARG A 290 10.00 -11.57 18.49
CA ARG A 290 10.64 -10.26 18.33
C ARG A 290 9.64 -9.20 17.87
N ILE A 291 8.81 -9.51 16.86
CA ILE A 291 7.79 -8.58 16.34
C ILE A 291 6.85 -8.11 17.46
N LEU A 292 6.39 -9.00 18.33
CA LEU A 292 5.49 -8.67 19.44
C LEU A 292 6.15 -7.80 20.54
N THR A 293 7.48 -7.65 20.52
CA THR A 293 8.21 -6.71 21.40
C THR A 293 8.44 -5.33 20.78
N LEU A 294 8.23 -5.20 19.47
CA LEU A 294 8.48 -3.96 18.76
C LEU A 294 7.28 -3.04 18.87
N ARG A 295 7.56 -1.73 19.01
CA ARG A 295 6.52 -0.72 18.98
C ARG A 295 6.11 -0.47 17.55
N ARG A 296 4.82 -0.46 17.31
CA ARG A 296 4.26 0.04 16.07
C ARG A 296 4.69 1.51 15.89
N PRO A 297 5.26 1.89 14.74
CA PRO A 297 5.61 3.28 14.49
C PRO A 297 4.35 4.16 14.46
N GLU A 298 4.46 5.38 14.99
CA GLU A 298 3.39 6.39 14.98
C GLU A 298 3.11 6.92 13.56
N ARG A 299 4.10 6.78 12.68
CA ARG A 299 4.03 7.07 11.24
C ARG A 299 3.78 5.77 10.49
N PHE A 300 3.00 5.85 9.40
CA PHE A 300 2.64 4.66 8.66
C PHE A 300 3.85 4.14 7.86
N ALA A 301 3.95 2.81 7.77
CA ALA A 301 4.90 2.08 6.95
C ALA A 301 4.07 1.15 6.05
N SER A 302 4.54 0.87 4.82
CA SER A 302 3.84 -0.01 3.85
C SER A 302 3.88 -1.49 4.29
N VAL A 303 3.28 -1.76 5.45
CA VAL A 303 3.31 -3.01 6.19
C VAL A 303 1.92 -3.23 6.77
N ASP A 304 1.41 -4.45 6.67
CA ASP A 304 0.13 -4.85 7.28
C ASP A 304 0.20 -4.66 8.80
N GLU A 305 -0.66 -3.79 9.34
CA GLU A 305 -0.72 -3.49 10.77
C GLU A 305 -1.00 -4.73 11.62
N GLY A 306 -1.68 -5.74 11.06
CA GLY A 306 -1.96 -7.00 11.71
C GLY A 306 -0.70 -7.80 12.07
N ILE A 307 0.44 -7.53 11.42
CA ILE A 307 1.74 -8.16 11.73
C ILE A 307 2.18 -7.83 13.16
N PHE A 308 1.83 -6.66 13.72
CA PHE A 308 2.16 -6.33 15.11
C PHE A 308 1.30 -7.07 16.14
N GLY A 309 0.29 -7.84 15.71
CA GLY A 309 -0.65 -8.51 16.59
C GLY A 309 -1.19 -9.81 15.97
N HIS A 310 -2.48 -9.83 15.66
CA HIS A 310 -3.24 -11.04 15.32
C HIS A 310 -2.64 -11.90 14.20
N VAL A 311 -2.01 -11.30 13.16
CA VAL A 311 -1.39 -12.07 12.06
C VAL A 311 -0.17 -12.85 12.56
N THR A 312 0.67 -12.23 13.38
CA THR A 312 1.83 -12.89 14.01
C THR A 312 1.40 -13.89 15.07
N ARG A 313 0.39 -13.56 15.89
CA ARG A 313 -0.14 -14.47 16.91
C ARG A 313 -0.76 -15.73 16.31
N ARG A 314 -1.46 -15.62 15.17
CA ARG A 314 -1.95 -16.79 14.40
C ARG A 314 -0.81 -17.74 14.02
N ASN A 315 0.32 -17.20 13.55
CA ASN A 315 1.48 -18.03 13.19
C ASN A 315 2.11 -18.70 14.42
N LEU A 316 2.24 -17.99 15.54
CA LEU A 316 2.70 -18.57 16.81
C LEU A 316 1.75 -19.65 17.35
N ALA A 317 0.45 -19.46 17.20
CA ALA A 317 -0.55 -20.44 17.60
C ALA A 317 -0.42 -21.74 16.78
N MET A 318 -0.32 -21.61 15.45
CA MET A 318 -0.09 -22.75 14.54
C MET A 318 1.22 -23.47 14.87
N LEU A 319 2.31 -22.73 15.09
CA LEU A 319 3.60 -23.31 15.49
C LEU A 319 3.50 -24.11 16.80
N SER A 320 2.76 -23.57 17.78
CA SER A 320 2.53 -24.25 19.07
C SER A 320 1.70 -25.53 18.90
N GLU A 321 0.69 -25.52 18.03
CA GLU A 321 -0.08 -26.73 17.69
C GLU A 321 0.79 -27.79 17.03
N GLU A 322 1.65 -27.40 16.08
CA GLU A 322 2.60 -28.29 15.40
C GLU A 322 3.61 -28.92 16.39
N GLN A 323 3.99 -28.20 17.44
CA GLN A 323 4.85 -28.68 18.53
C GLN A 323 4.10 -29.47 19.61
N GLY A 324 2.76 -29.51 19.56
CA GLY A 324 1.92 -30.17 20.58
C GLY A 324 1.72 -29.36 21.87
N ASP A 325 2.17 -28.10 21.94
CA ASP A 325 1.92 -27.21 23.08
C ASP A 325 0.52 -26.59 22.99
N ARG A 326 -0.46 -27.35 23.46
CA ARG A 326 -1.87 -26.94 23.48
C ARG A 326 -2.11 -25.69 24.33
N ALA A 327 -1.32 -25.47 25.38
CA ALA A 327 -1.50 -24.34 26.28
C ALA A 327 -1.05 -23.04 25.61
N ALA A 328 0.14 -23.05 25.00
CA ALA A 328 0.64 -21.91 24.22
C ALA A 328 -0.25 -21.62 23.00
N ALA A 329 -0.69 -22.67 22.29
CA ALA A 329 -1.62 -22.52 21.17
C ALA A 329 -2.93 -21.83 21.59
N ALA A 330 -3.56 -22.28 22.69
CA ALA A 330 -4.79 -21.69 23.19
C ALA A 330 -4.61 -20.22 23.64
N LEU A 331 -3.46 -19.90 24.26
CA LEU A 331 -3.13 -18.53 24.65
C LEU A 331 -3.07 -17.61 23.43
N HIS A 332 -2.36 -18.02 22.37
CA HIS A 332 -2.23 -17.22 21.16
C HIS A 332 -3.55 -17.07 20.40
N TRP A 333 -4.34 -18.14 20.24
CA TRP A 333 -5.66 -18.04 19.61
C TRP A 333 -6.65 -17.17 20.39
N SER A 334 -6.62 -17.21 21.72
CA SER A 334 -7.45 -16.33 22.54
C SER A 334 -7.07 -14.86 22.36
N ALA A 335 -5.77 -14.57 22.25
CA ALA A 335 -5.30 -13.22 21.96
C ALA A 335 -5.68 -12.74 20.55
N VAL A 336 -5.71 -13.64 19.55
CA VAL A 336 -6.26 -13.33 18.22
C VAL A 336 -7.73 -12.91 18.33
N LEU A 337 -8.56 -13.64 19.07
CA LEU A 337 -9.98 -13.27 19.26
C LEU A 337 -10.18 -11.99 20.06
N ALA A 338 -9.29 -11.66 20.99
CA ALA A 338 -9.34 -10.39 21.71
C ALA A 338 -9.11 -9.20 20.77
N GLU A 339 -8.24 -9.36 19.77
CA GLU A 339 -7.97 -8.34 18.75
C GLU A 339 -8.99 -8.35 17.60
N ARG A 340 -9.51 -9.54 17.24
CA ARG A 340 -10.44 -9.79 16.14
C ARG A 340 -11.56 -10.75 16.60
N PRO A 341 -12.60 -10.26 17.30
CA PRO A 341 -13.69 -11.10 17.82
C PRO A 341 -14.43 -11.90 16.75
N ASP A 342 -14.39 -11.42 15.50
CA ASP A 342 -15.05 -12.01 14.34
C ASP A 342 -14.21 -13.10 13.63
N ASP A 343 -13.02 -13.42 14.13
CA ASP A 343 -12.13 -14.42 13.52
C ASP A 343 -12.62 -15.86 13.75
N GLU A 344 -13.36 -16.38 12.78
CA GLU A 344 -13.93 -17.73 12.81
C GLU A 344 -12.86 -18.83 12.91
N GLY A 345 -11.71 -18.64 12.26
CA GLY A 345 -10.61 -19.62 12.30
C GLY A 345 -10.04 -19.79 13.71
N ALA A 346 -9.89 -18.69 14.45
CA ALA A 346 -9.44 -18.73 15.84
C ALA A 346 -10.48 -19.37 16.77
N ARG A 347 -11.79 -19.12 16.57
CA ARG A 347 -12.85 -19.80 17.34
C ARG A 347 -12.83 -21.30 17.13
N GLN A 348 -12.73 -21.74 15.88
CA GLN A 348 -12.67 -23.17 15.55
C GLN A 348 -11.43 -23.83 16.15
N ALA A 349 -10.28 -23.17 16.10
CA ALA A 349 -9.04 -23.68 16.70
C ALA A 349 -9.17 -23.87 18.22
N LEU A 350 -9.70 -22.88 18.95
CA LEU A 350 -9.96 -23.00 20.38
C LEU A 350 -10.97 -24.10 20.71
N GLY A 351 -12.02 -24.27 19.89
CA GLY A 351 -12.97 -25.37 20.02
C GLY A 351 -12.29 -26.75 19.95
N ARG A 352 -11.35 -26.93 19.00
CA ARG A 352 -10.55 -28.17 18.89
C ARG A 352 -9.59 -28.35 20.08
N LEU A 353 -8.98 -27.26 20.56
CA LEU A 353 -8.06 -27.29 21.71
C LEU A 353 -8.78 -27.58 23.03
N GLY A 354 -10.07 -27.27 23.14
CA GLY A 354 -10.91 -27.54 24.31
C GLY A 354 -11.52 -28.96 24.38
N GLN A 355 -11.50 -29.75 23.30
CA GLN A 355 -12.00 -31.12 23.31
C GLN A 355 -10.94 -32.11 23.84
N PRO A 356 -11.29 -33.03 24.76
CA PRO A 356 -10.39 -34.10 25.18
C PRO A 356 -10.12 -35.06 24.02
N MET A 357 -8.85 -35.49 23.87
CA MET A 357 -8.45 -36.50 22.89
C MET A 357 -9.25 -37.79 23.16
N VAL A 358 -10.19 -38.14 22.29
CA VAL A 358 -10.76 -39.49 22.29
C VAL A 358 -9.65 -40.41 21.79
N GLY A 359 -8.95 -41.05 22.73
CA GLY A 359 -7.88 -41.98 22.43
C GLY A 359 -8.36 -43.04 21.46
N SER A 360 -7.53 -43.32 20.45
CA SER A 360 -7.61 -44.54 19.64
C SER A 360 -7.42 -45.74 20.56
N GLY A 361 -8.51 -46.13 21.23
CA GLY A 361 -8.59 -47.32 22.05
C GLY A 361 -8.48 -48.54 21.15
N GLU A 362 -7.47 -49.34 21.46
CA GLU A 362 -7.23 -50.70 21.00
C GLU A 362 -8.55 -51.46 20.77
N ARG A 363 -8.68 -52.09 19.60
CA ARG A 363 -9.69 -53.14 19.41
C ARG A 363 -9.29 -54.30 20.33
N PRO A 364 -10.16 -54.77 21.24
CA PRO A 364 -9.94 -56.07 21.85
C PRO A 364 -10.12 -57.14 20.78
N SER A 365 -9.18 -58.09 20.83
CA SER A 365 -8.99 -59.31 20.02
C SER A 365 -10.26 -60.05 19.60
#